data_AF-A0AA95S349-F1
#
_entry.id   AF-A0AA95S349-F1
#
_cell.length_a   1.000
_cell.length_b   1.000
_cell.length_c   1.000
_cell.angle_alpha   90.00
_cell.angle_beta   90.00
_cell.angle_gamma   90.00
#
_symmetry.space_group_name_H-M   'P 1'
#
loop_
_entity.id
_entity.type
_entity.pdbx_description
1 polymer ?
#
loop_
_entity_poly.entity_id
_entity_poly.type
_entity_poly.pdbx_seq_one_letter_code
_entity_poly.pdbx_strand_id
1 'polypeptide(L)' 'MFRKMTSKKEFLYLGVVVGITTGLFSATHSIIWLYLMALLIFIQGFIFGKPTKKDIIFDGVGLVLLILVFTIGQHSL' A
#
# COMPACT_ATOMS: atom_id res chain seq x y z
N MET A 1 -8.92 -0.62 -0.26
CA MET A 1 -8.46 -0.68 -1.66
C MET A 1 -9.60 -0.81 -2.69
N PHE A 2 -10.88 -0.88 -2.25
CA PHE A 2 -12.06 -1.01 -3.13
C PHE A 2 -12.95 0.24 -3.18
N ARG A 3 -12.41 1.42 -2.88
CA ARG A 3 -13.07 2.68 -3.22
C ARG A 3 -12.88 2.90 -4.72
N LYS A 4 -13.95 3.21 -5.44
CA LYS A 4 -13.86 3.67 -6.85
C LYS A 4 -12.81 4.79 -6.87
N MET A 5 -11.70 4.59 -7.58
CA MET A 5 -10.68 5.63 -7.70
C MET A 5 -11.29 6.78 -8.48
N THR A 6 -11.65 7.85 -7.77
CA THR A 6 -12.45 8.95 -8.32
C THR A 6 -11.55 10.03 -8.92
N SER A 7 -10.24 10.01 -8.63
CA SER A 7 -9.31 11.07 -9.04
C SER A 7 -8.05 10.53 -9.70
N LYS A 8 -7.68 11.06 -10.87
CA LYS A 8 -6.39 10.79 -11.55
C LYS A 8 -5.18 10.96 -10.62
N LYS A 9 -5.28 11.85 -9.63
CA LYS A 9 -4.24 12.10 -8.62
C LYS A 9 -4.01 10.91 -7.68
N GLU A 10 -5.08 10.19 -7.31
CA GLU A 10 -4.97 8.98 -6.49
C GLU A 10 -4.27 7.85 -7.24
N PHE A 11 -4.61 7.66 -8.52
CA PHE A 11 -3.97 6.63 -9.34
C PHE A 11 -2.49 6.94 -9.59
N LEU A 12 -2.17 8.21 -9.90
CA LEU A 12 -0.80 8.66 -10.08
C LEU A 12 0.04 8.47 -8.80
N TYR A 13 -0.51 8.83 -7.63
CA TYR A 13 0.16 8.63 -6.35
C TYR A 13 0.45 7.14 -6.09
N LEU A 14 -0.54 6.27 -6.29
CA LEU A 14 -0.37 4.83 -6.09
C LEU A 14 0.68 4.24 -7.02
N GLY A 15 0.66 4.64 -8.31
CA GLY A 15 1.68 4.22 -9.28
C GLY A 15 3.09 4.68 -8.91
N VAL A 16 3.24 5.93 -8.44
CA VAL A 16 4.54 6.48 -8.01
C VAL A 16 5.04 5.78 -6.76
N VAL A 17 4.19 5.60 -5.74
CA VAL A 17 4.55 4.93 -4.49
C VAL A 17 4.98 3.50 -4.79
N VAL A 18 4.15 2.72 -5.49
CA VAL A 18 4.46 1.33 -5.84
C VAL A 18 5.72 1.23 -6.69
N GLY A 19 5.88 2.10 -7.69
CA GLY A 19 7.07 2.09 -8.56
C GLY A 19 8.36 2.37 -7.80
N ILE A 20 8.37 3.40 -6.95
CA ILE A 20 9.55 3.79 -6.16
C ILE A 20 9.89 2.71 -5.14
N THR A 21 8.91 2.24 -4.35
CA THR A 21 9.18 1.26 -3.30
C THR A 21 9.53 -0.12 -3.87
N THR A 22 8.95 -0.52 -5.00
CA THR A 22 9.33 -1.77 -5.68
C THR A 22 10.74 -1.68 -6.25
N GLY A 23 11.10 -0.55 -6.87
CA GLY A 23 12.47 -0.32 -7.36
C GLY A 23 13.51 -0.33 -6.24
N LEU A 24 13.21 0.34 -5.13
CA LEU A 24 14.09 0.36 -3.95
C LEU A 24 14.17 -1.00 -3.26
N PHE A 25 13.07 -1.75 -3.20
CA PHE A 25 13.07 -3.13 -2.72
C PHE A 25 13.95 -4.01 -3.61
N SER A 26 13.83 -3.92 -4.93
CA SER A 26 14.67 -4.69 -5.86
C SER A 26 16.16 -4.35 -5.75
N ALA A 27 16.50 -3.09 -5.45
CA ALA A 27 17.89 -2.66 -5.34
C ALA A 27 18.52 -3.05 -4.00
N THR A 28 17.77 -2.93 -2.90
CA THR A 28 18.31 -3.10 -1.53
C THR A 28 17.97 -4.45 -0.90
N HIS A 29 17.04 -5.20 -1.50
CA HIS A 29 16.42 -6.41 -0.94
C HIS A 29 15.85 -6.22 0.47
N SER A 30 15.65 -4.97 0.88
CA SER A 30 15.30 -4.63 2.25
C SER A 30 13.79 -4.54 2.38
N ILE A 31 13.22 -5.43 3.18
CA ILE A 31 11.75 -5.53 3.30
C ILE A 31 11.09 -4.30 3.92
N ILE A 32 11.87 -3.46 4.60
CA ILE A 32 11.43 -2.17 5.14
C ILE A 32 10.71 -1.34 4.06
N TRP A 33 11.12 -1.44 2.80
CA TRP A 33 10.51 -0.71 1.68
C TRP A 33 9.11 -1.22 1.34
N LEU A 34 8.84 -2.52 1.50
CA LEU A 34 7.51 -3.11 1.30
C LEU A 34 6.55 -2.71 2.42
N TYR A 35 7.02 -2.68 3.67
CA TYR A 35 6.24 -2.14 4.79
C TYR A 35 5.95 -0.64 4.60
N LEU A 36 6.94 0.13 4.15
CA LEU A 36 6.76 1.54 3.84
C LEU A 36 5.75 1.75 2.71
N MET A 37 5.76 0.90 1.68
CA MET A 37 4.77 0.91 0.60
C MET A 37 3.36 0.70 1.13
N ALA A 38 3.14 -0.32 1.95
CA ALA A 38 1.83 -0.62 2.53
C ALA A 38 1.31 0.56 3.37
N LEU A 39 2.18 1.17 4.19
CA LEU A 39 1.86 2.33 5.00
C LEU A 39 1.45 3.54 4.12
N LEU A 40 2.22 3.84 3.07
CA LEU A 40 1.97 4.97 2.17
C LEU A 40 0.67 4.81 1.38
N ILE A 41 0.32 3.58 1.00
CA ILE A 41 -0.96 3.25 0.33
C ILE A 41 -2.13 3.43 1.31
N PHE A 42 -1.96 3.02 2.57
CA PHE A 42 -3.00 3.21 3.58
C PHE A 42 -3.27 4.69 3.87
N ILE A 43 -2.21 5.49 4.02
CA ILE A 43 -2.32 6.93 4.29
C ILE A 43 -2.98 7.68 3.12
N GLN A 44 -2.86 7.18 1.88
CA GLN A 44 -3.53 7.77 0.72
C GLN A 44 -5.05 7.92 0.93
N GLY A 45 -5.70 6.93 1.55
CA GLY A 45 -7.13 6.95 1.83
C GLY A 45 -7.56 8.09 2.74
N PHE A 46 -6.67 8.52 3.64
CA PHE A 46 -6.85 9.66 4.54
C PHE A 46 -6.50 11.01 3.89
N ILE A 47 -5.52 11.05 2.99
CA ILE A 47 -5.08 12.28 2.32
C ILE A 47 -6.08 12.70 1.23
N PHE A 48 -6.54 11.75 0.40
CA PHE A 48 -7.28 12.05 -0.82
C PHE A 48 -8.81 11.89 -0.71
N GLY A 49 -9.33 11.39 0.41
CA GLY A 49 -10.75 11.48 0.69
C GLY A 49 -11.07 11.55 2.17
N LYS A 50 -12.36 11.69 2.49
CA LYS A 50 -12.88 11.47 3.85
C LYS A 50 -13.24 9.99 3.96
N PRO A 51 -12.38 9.14 4.54
CA PRO A 51 -12.67 7.72 4.62
C PRO A 51 -13.89 7.51 5.54
N THR A 52 -14.87 6.73 5.09
CA THR A 52 -15.96 6.31 5.97
C THR A 52 -15.46 5.19 6.89
N LYS A 53 -16.14 4.92 8.01
CA LYS A 53 -15.76 3.83 8.94
C LYS A 53 -15.58 2.48 8.23
N LYS A 54 -16.37 2.22 7.17
CA LYS A 54 -16.28 1.00 6.36
C LYS A 54 -15.02 0.97 5.49
N ASP A 55 -14.62 2.12 4.95
CA ASP A 55 -13.40 2.24 4.14
C ASP A 55 -12.15 1.99 4.99
N ILE A 56 -12.11 2.53 6.21
CA ILE A 56 -10.99 2.33 7.15
C ILE A 56 -10.82 0.84 7.49
N ILE A 57 -11.93 0.13 7.72
CA ILE A 57 -11.90 -1.31 8.00
C ILE A 57 -11.40 -2.08 6.79
N PHE A 58 -11.89 -1.79 5.59
CA PHE A 58 -11.44 -2.44 4.36
C PHE A 58 -9.98 -2.14 4.03
N ASP A 59 -9.53 -0.91 4.22
CA ASP A 59 -8.14 -0.50 4.02
C ASP A 59 -7.22 -1.12 5.08
N GLY A 60 -7.66 -1.23 6.32
CA GLY A 60 -6.94 -1.92 7.40
C GLY A 60 -6.81 -3.41 7.14
N VAL A 61 -7.89 -4.09 6.72
CA VAL A 61 -7.84 -5.50 6.30
C VAL A 61 -6.92 -5.68 5.10
N GLY A 62 -6.95 -4.76 4.13
CA GLY A 62 -6.02 -4.74 2.99
C GLY A 62 -4.56 -4.60 3.42
N LEU A 63 -4.27 -3.74 4.40
CA LEU A 63 -2.93 -3.58 4.96
C LEU A 63 -2.43 -4.84 5.66
N VAL A 64 -3.28 -5.48 6.47
CA VAL A 64 -2.96 -6.74 7.15
C VAL A 64 -2.70 -7.87 6.15
N LEU A 65 -3.52 -7.96 5.09
CA LEU A 65 -3.31 -8.92 4.00
C LEU A 65 -1.98 -8.67 3.27
N LEU A 66 -1.66 -7.41 2.96
CA LEU A 66 -0.39 -7.06 2.31
C LEU A 66 0.82 -7.47 3.17
N ILE A 67 0.75 -7.17 4.47
CA ILE A 67 1.78 -7.56 5.43
C ILE A 67 1.93 -9.08 5.48
N LEU A 68 0.83 -9.82 5.53
CA LEU A 68 0.84 -11.29 5.48
C LEU A 68 1.51 -11.83 4.22
N VAL A 69 1.20 -11.28 3.05
CA VAL A 69 1.82 -11.66 1.78
C VAL A 69 3.33 -11.41 1.81
N PHE A 70 3.78 -10.27 2.35
CA PHE A 70 5.21 -10.00 2.50
C PHE A 70 5.90 -10.95 3.48
N THR A 71 5.26 -11.25 4.61
CA THR A 71 5.78 -12.19 5.62
C THR A 71 5.90 -13.61 5.05
N ILE A 72 4.90 -14.09 4.32
CA ILE A 72 4.95 -15.41 3.65
C ILE A 72 6.03 -15.40 2.56
N GLY A 73 6.12 -14.33 1.77
CA GLY A 73 7.13 -14.17 0.73
C GLY A 73 8.57 -14.18 1.26
N GLN A 74 8.80 -13.75 2.50
CA GLN A 74 10.11 -13.92 3.16
C GLN A 74 10.35 -15.33 3.64
N HIS A 75 9.33 -16.00 4.18
CA HIS A 75 9.53 -17.31 4.77
C HIS A 75 9.81 -18.39 3.71
N SER A 76 9.40 -18.15 2.45
CA SER A 76 9.68 -19.01 1.29
C SER A 76 11.01 -18.74 0.58
N LEU A 77 11.83 -17.79 1.04
CA LEU A 77 13.13 -17.44 0.46
C LEU A 77 14.28 -17.94 1.35
#